data_AF-A0A1B0GIJ3-F1
#
_entry.id   AF-A0A1B0GIJ3-F1
#
_cell.length_a   1.000
_cell.length_b   1.000
_cell.length_c   1.000
_cell.angle_alpha   90.00
_cell.angle_beta   90.00
_cell.angle_gamma   90.00
#
_symmetry.space_group_name_H-M   'P 1'
#
loop_
_entity.id
_entity.type
_entity.pdbx_description
1 polymer ?
#
loop_
_entity_poly.entity_id
_entity_poly.type
_entity_poly.pdbx_seq_one_letter_code
_entity_poly.pdbx_strand_id
1 'polypeptide(L)' 'MKTVLLCFLVVCALFALAHGQCETACPFIYSPICAGPPGQARGVQTFDNDCMLRVYNCQQRTEWIKYSDSDC' A
#
# COMPACT_ATOMS: atom_id res chain seq x y z
N MET A 1 -17.39 30.50 -18.44
CA MET A 1 -15.95 30.33 -18.10
C MET A 1 -15.72 30.16 -16.60
N LYS A 2 -16.23 31.06 -15.75
CA LYS A 2 -16.02 31.03 -14.29
C LYS A 2 -16.64 29.79 -13.59
N THR A 3 -17.81 29.34 -14.06
CA THR A 3 -18.47 28.11 -13.60
C THR A 3 -17.70 26.84 -13.97
N VAL A 4 -17.13 26.78 -15.18
CA VAL A 4 -16.31 25.65 -15.64
C VAL A 4 -15.02 25.53 -14.82
N LEU A 5 -14.37 26.67 -14.53
CA LEU A 5 -13.19 26.71 -13.66
C LEU A 5 -13.52 26.21 -12.24
N LEU A 6 -14.68 26.60 -11.70
CA LEU A 6 -15.15 26.15 -10.39
C LEU A 6 -15.39 24.64 -10.36
N CYS A 7 -16.06 24.09 -11.38
CA CYS A 7 -16.26 22.64 -11.49
C CYS A 7 -14.92 21.90 -11.58
N PHE A 8 -13.95 22.41 -12.33
CA PHE A 8 -12.63 21.78 -12.46
C PHE A 8 -11.90 21.74 -11.12
N LEU A 9 -11.89 22.84 -10.36
CA LEU A 9 -11.28 22.89 -9.03
C LEU A 9 -11.94 21.93 -8.03
N VAL A 10 -13.28 21.84 -8.05
CA VAL A 10 -14.03 20.90 -7.20
C VAL A 10 -13.67 19.46 -7.56
N VAL A 11 -13.63 19.12 -8.85
CA VAL A 11 -13.24 17.78 -9.31
C VAL A 11 -11.81 17.45 -8.90
N CYS A 12 -10.85 18.37 -9.11
CA CYS A 12 -9.47 18.18 -8.68
C CYS A 12 -9.35 17.96 -7.16
N ALA A 13 -10.09 18.72 -6.35
CA ALA A 13 -10.10 18.56 -4.90
C ALA A 13 -10.66 17.20 -4.47
N LEU A 14 -11.73 16.73 -5.11
CA LEU A 14 -12.32 15.41 -4.84
C LEU A 14 -11.36 14.27 -5.20
N PHE A 15 -10.68 14.36 -6.36
CA PHE A 15 -9.67 13.37 -6.75
C PHE A 15 -8.49 13.34 -5.77
N ALA A 16 -8.04 14.50 -5.28
CA ALA A 16 -6.95 14.57 -4.30
C ALA A 16 -7.32 13.92 -2.95
N LEU A 17 -8.58 14.05 -2.52
CA LEU A 17 -9.08 13.44 -1.28
C LEU A 17 -9.19 11.91 -1.37
N ALA A 18 -9.44 11.37 -2.57
CA ALA A 18 -9.56 9.93 -2.78
C ALA A 18 -8.22 9.17 -2.75
N HIS A 19 -7.09 9.84 -3.02
CA HIS A 19 -5.76 9.20 -3.10
C HIS A 19 -5.12 8.87 -1.74
N GLY A 20 -5.77 9.19 -0.62
CA GLY A 20 -5.20 9.03 0.72
C GLY A 20 -5.61 7.76 1.47
N GLN A 21 -6.45 6.90 0.90
CA GLN A 21 -7.00 5.76 1.64
C GLN A 21 -6.25 4.46 1.30
N CYS A 22 -5.59 3.89 2.32
CA CYS A 22 -5.01 2.57 2.21
C CYS A 22 -6.10 1.50 2.18
N GLU A 23 -5.97 0.55 1.27
CA GLU A 23 -6.73 -0.70 1.36
C GLU A 23 -6.47 -1.34 2.72
N THR A 24 -7.52 -1.83 3.37
CA THR A 24 -7.43 -2.50 4.69
C THR A 24 -8.00 -3.91 4.66
N ALA A 25 -8.67 -4.29 3.58
CA ALA A 25 -9.25 -5.61 3.41
C ALA A 25 -8.29 -6.53 2.67
N CYS A 26 -7.94 -7.65 3.32
CA CYS A 26 -7.19 -8.74 2.71
C CYS A 26 -7.95 -10.06 2.87
N PRO A 27 -7.78 -11.02 1.95
CA PRO A 27 -8.31 -12.37 2.12
C PRO A 27 -7.69 -13.02 3.37
N PHE A 28 -8.50 -13.81 4.10
CA PHE A 28 -8.02 -14.58 5.24
C PHE A 28 -7.38 -15.90 4.78
N ILE A 29 -6.31 -15.79 4.00
CA ILE A 29 -5.50 -16.90 3.49
C ILE A 29 -4.08 -16.81 4.07
N TYR A 30 -3.58 -17.93 4.56
CA TYR A 30 -2.20 -18.07 5.00
C TYR A 30 -1.34 -18.57 3.84
N SER A 31 -0.61 -17.65 3.22
CA SER A 31 0.34 -17.87 2.13
C SER A 31 1.57 -17.01 2.40
N PRO A 32 2.39 -17.39 3.39
CA PRO A 32 3.35 -16.49 4.01
C PRO A 32 4.43 -16.02 3.05
N ILE A 33 4.90 -14.80 3.25
CA ILE A 33 6.01 -14.20 2.51
C ILE A 33 7.01 -13.54 3.45
N CYS A 34 8.28 -13.55 3.06
CA CYS A 34 9.33 -12.82 3.76
C CYS A 34 9.58 -11.50 3.03
N ALA A 35 9.49 -10.37 3.73
CA ALA A 35 9.66 -9.05 3.12
C ALA A 35 10.39 -8.07 4.03
N GLY A 36 11.04 -7.06 3.44
CA GLY A 36 11.82 -6.06 4.16
C GLY A 36 12.26 -4.87 3.30
N PRO A 37 13.04 -3.92 3.86
CA PRO A 37 13.53 -2.76 3.13
C PRO A 37 14.42 -3.15 1.95
N PRO A 38 14.28 -2.52 0.77
CA PRO A 38 15.00 -2.92 -0.44
C PRO A 38 16.52 -2.93 -0.23
N GLY A 39 17.17 -3.98 -0.73
CA GLY A 39 18.61 -4.18 -0.59
C GLY A 39 19.09 -4.58 0.82
N GLN A 40 18.19 -4.87 1.78
CA GLN A 40 18.57 -5.27 3.13
C GLN A 40 18.05 -6.68 3.46
N ALA A 41 18.95 -7.62 3.72
CA ALA A 41 18.58 -8.96 4.21
C ALA A 41 18.27 -8.99 5.72
N ARG A 42 18.52 -7.88 6.44
CA ARG A 42 18.22 -7.71 7.87
C ARG A 42 17.03 -6.79 8.02
N GLY A 43 16.28 -6.96 9.12
CA GLY A 43 15.04 -6.20 9.33
C GLY A 43 13.90 -6.67 8.42
N VAL A 44 13.94 -7.93 8.00
CA VAL A 44 12.85 -8.61 7.30
C VAL A 44 11.84 -9.15 8.31
N GLN A 45 10.59 -9.33 7.90
CA GLN A 45 9.56 -10.00 8.69
C GLN A 45 8.63 -10.82 7.79
N THR A 46 7.97 -11.80 8.39
CA THR A 46 6.91 -12.58 7.75
C THR A 46 5.61 -11.78 7.66
N PHE A 47 4.97 -11.81 6.50
CA PHE A 47 3.58 -11.36 6.31
C PHE A 47 2.71 -12.56 5.91
N ASP A 48 1.46 -12.59 6.38
CA ASP A 48 0.54 -13.70 6.11
C ASP A 48 0.27 -13.94 4.62
N ASN A 49 0.36 -12.89 3.79
CA ASN A 49 0.26 -12.91 2.34
C ASN A 49 0.71 -11.58 1.70
N ASP A 50 0.81 -11.53 0.37
CA ASP A 50 1.17 -10.32 -0.40
C ASP A 50 0.22 -9.13 -0.16
N CYS A 51 -1.06 -9.39 0.12
CA CYS A 51 -2.00 -8.30 0.40
C CYS A 51 -1.62 -7.58 1.70
N MET A 52 -1.29 -8.34 2.75
CA MET A 52 -0.89 -7.75 4.04
C MET A 52 0.40 -6.91 3.92
N LEU A 53 1.35 -7.30 3.07
CA LEU A 53 2.52 -6.46 2.75
C LEU A 53 2.12 -5.16 2.05
N ARG A 54 1.19 -5.19 1.09
CA ARG A 54 0.71 -3.98 0.40
C ARG A 54 0.01 -3.02 1.37
N VAL A 55 -0.84 -3.55 2.26
CA VAL A 55 -1.50 -2.76 3.30
C VAL A 55 -0.47 -2.12 4.22
N TYR A 56 0.51 -2.89 4.69
CA TYR A 56 1.60 -2.39 5.52
C TYR A 56 2.38 -1.26 4.84
N ASN A 57 2.82 -1.47 3.59
CA ASN A 57 3.54 -0.45 2.83
C ASN A 57 2.74 0.84 2.69
N CYS A 58 1.44 0.75 2.43
CA CYS A 58 0.58 1.92 2.36
C CYS A 58 0.47 2.63 3.72
N GLN A 59 0.15 1.90 4.79
CA GLN A 59 -0.09 2.47 6.12
C GLN A 59 1.17 3.09 6.73
N GLN A 60 2.31 2.41 6.58
CA GLN A 60 3.59 2.84 7.15
C GLN A 60 4.38 3.77 6.22
N ARG A 61 3.88 4.00 4.99
CA ARG A 61 4.57 4.76 3.94
C ARG A 61 5.98 4.19 3.66
N THR A 62 6.05 2.88 3.53
CA THR A 62 7.28 2.13 3.24
C THR A 62 7.23 1.50 1.86
N GLU A 63 8.40 1.11 1.35
CA GLU A 63 8.56 0.42 0.05
C GLU A 63 9.20 -0.95 0.27
N TRP A 64 8.72 -1.71 1.24
CA TRP A 64 9.26 -3.05 1.50
C TRP A 64 8.99 -3.97 0.31
N ILE A 65 9.99 -4.77 -0.04
CA ILE A 65 9.94 -5.71 -1.14
C ILE A 65 9.83 -7.13 -0.60
N LYS A 66 9.14 -7.99 -1.35
CA LYS A 66 9.12 -9.43 -1.10
C LYS A 66 10.47 -10.04 -1.47
N TYR A 67 11.03 -10.83 -0.55
CA TYR A 67 12.24 -11.61 -0.73
C TYR A 67 11.98 -13.08 -1.05
N SER A 68 10.94 -13.68 -0.46
CA SER A 68 10.53 -15.07 -0.74
C SER A 68 9.04 -15.30 -0.55
N ASP A 69 8.52 -16.37 -1.16
CA ASP A 69 7.17 -16.90 -0.98
C ASP A 69 7.10 -17.92 0.18
N SER A 70 7.82 -17.62 1.27
CA SER A 70 7.89 -18.42 2.50
C SER A 70 8.01 -17.50 3.71
N ASP A 71 7.88 -18.05 4.91
CA ASP A 71 8.29 -17.34 6.14
C ASP A 71 9.77 -16.88 6.07
N CYS A 72 10.10 -15.80 6.79
CA CYS A 72 11.46 -15.50 7.22
C CYS A 72 11.85 -16.41 8.40
#